data_AF-A0A2E4FEA3-F1
#
_entry.id   AF-A0A2E4FEA3-F1
#
_cell.length_a   1.000
_cell.length_b   1.000
_cell.length_c   1.000
_cell.angle_alpha   90.00
_cell.angle_beta   90.00
_cell.angle_gamma   90.00
#
_symmetry.space_group_name_H-M   'P 1'
#
loop_
_entity.id
_entity.type
_entity.pdbx_description
1 polymer ?
#
loop_
_entity_poly.entity_id
_entity_poly.type
_entity_poly.pdbx_seq_one_letter_code
_entity_poly.pdbx_strand_id
1 'polypeptide(L)'
;MSLISKVLGLRRHAGSYAFPLDRSQQRDFAGGYEGDLFYWDIDKTYLDTDHESVLGLVAVTWEMAVDKREVAATDVLLRALRRGAPASGEIWSNPIYFVSASPPQLRTVIERKMLMDGVEFDGITFKDQLALIRVGKMNRLRAHVAYKLSALLLYRRELPWTVRETLFGDDSESDALIYGLYADIVAGRLRGDVLEATLRKNGALPEDALYVTDLAAGMPSEELVDRIYIHLTRGRPKHTYARWGSILVPHEDTLQAAVTLLDEGKIRPGALVEVTRAMIERHDRGSAEVLRSLFDVVDRGYARLSTLERVWDLLRAERLVPESLSLRTSEGPGEVARHDGDFVTPIRYLAL
;
A
#
# COMPACT_ATOMS: atom_id res chain seq x y z
N MET A 1 1.66 49.21 -20.13
CA MET A 1 1.85 49.55 -18.70
C MET A 1 0.68 48.90 -17.95
N SER A 2 0.88 47.71 -17.37
CA SER A 2 1.06 47.48 -15.91
C SER A 2 -0.15 47.98 -15.13
N LEU A 3 -0.97 47.11 -14.52
CA LEU A 3 -0.71 46.47 -13.23
C LEU A 3 -1.73 45.33 -13.08
N ILE A 4 -1.30 44.09 -12.88
CA ILE A 4 -1.91 42.96 -12.12
C ILE A 4 -1.00 41.75 -12.41
N SER A 5 0.27 41.85 -11.98
CA SER A 5 1.28 40.80 -12.13
C SER A 5 1.91 40.39 -10.79
N LYS A 6 1.20 40.56 -9.68
CA LYS A 6 1.70 40.22 -8.34
C LYS A 6 0.53 39.76 -7.47
N VAL A 7 0.36 38.44 -7.33
CA VAL A 7 0.11 37.71 -6.07
C VAL A 7 -0.04 36.23 -6.44
N LEU A 8 1.08 35.52 -6.28
CA LEU A 8 1.33 34.09 -6.13
C LEU A 8 2.65 33.84 -6.84
N GLY A 9 3.70 33.68 -6.05
CA GLY A 9 5.05 33.35 -6.48
C GLY A 9 5.14 31.94 -7.05
N LEU A 10 4.29 31.62 -8.03
CA LEU A 10 4.52 30.55 -8.97
C LEU A 10 5.74 30.98 -9.80
N ARG A 11 6.92 30.49 -9.40
CA ARG A 11 8.01 30.33 -10.35
C ARG A 11 7.43 29.60 -11.55
N ARG A 12 7.18 30.35 -12.62
CA ARG A 12 6.99 29.80 -13.96
C ARG A 12 8.28 29.09 -14.34
N HIS A 13 8.38 27.80 -14.05
CA HIS A 13 9.27 26.95 -14.82
C HIS A 13 8.59 26.64 -16.15
N ALA A 14 9.01 27.39 -17.16
CA ALA A 14 8.86 27.00 -18.54
C ALA A 14 9.62 25.69 -18.78
N GLY A 15 8.93 24.63 -19.21
CA GLY A 15 9.53 23.51 -19.96
C GLY A 15 9.86 22.22 -19.22
N SER A 16 8.96 21.24 -19.39
CA SER A 16 9.23 19.95 -20.04
C SER A 16 9.76 18.73 -19.27
N TYR A 17 9.48 18.56 -17.98
CA TYR A 17 9.60 17.24 -17.36
C TYR A 17 8.41 16.86 -16.49
N ALA A 18 7.68 15.84 -16.94
CA ALA A 18 6.76 15.05 -16.14
C ALA A 18 7.38 13.65 -16.01
N PHE A 19 7.32 13.06 -14.82
CA PHE A 19 7.70 11.65 -14.68
C PHE A 19 6.81 10.83 -15.63
N PRO A 20 7.36 9.95 -16.48
CA PRO A 20 6.56 9.24 -17.46
C PRO A 20 5.72 8.16 -16.75
N LEU A 21 4.45 8.50 -16.54
CA LEU A 21 3.45 7.68 -15.87
C LEU A 21 2.31 7.39 -16.84
N ASP A 22 1.87 6.14 -16.87
CA ASP A 22 0.60 5.76 -17.48
C ASP A 22 -0.41 5.59 -16.34
N ARG A 23 -1.34 6.54 -16.20
CA ARG A 23 -2.23 6.64 -15.04
C ARG A 23 -3.69 6.76 -15.47
N SER A 24 -4.57 6.10 -14.73
CA SER A 24 -6.01 6.33 -14.77
C SER A 24 -6.56 6.70 -13.38
N GLN A 25 -7.61 7.51 -13.39
CA GLN A 25 -8.47 7.88 -12.27
C GLN A 25 -9.91 7.78 -12.77
N GLN A 26 -10.72 6.97 -12.13
CA GLN A 26 -12.06 6.57 -12.58
C GLN A 26 -13.16 7.03 -11.61
N ARG A 27 -12.78 7.48 -10.40
CA ARG A 27 -13.73 7.89 -9.38
C ARG A 27 -13.81 9.40 -9.26
N ASP A 28 -15.04 9.88 -9.32
CA ASP A 28 -15.40 11.23 -8.91
C ASP A 28 -15.81 11.22 -7.43
N PHE A 29 -15.27 12.16 -6.67
CA PHE A 29 -15.61 12.33 -5.25
C PHE A 29 -16.57 13.50 -5.10
N ALA A 30 -17.66 13.28 -4.37
CA ALA A 30 -18.48 14.38 -3.88
C ALA A 30 -17.65 15.28 -2.96
N GLY A 31 -17.96 16.58 -2.93
CA GLY A 31 -17.32 17.51 -2.01
C GLY A 31 -17.52 17.05 -0.56
N GLY A 32 -16.42 16.86 0.17
CA GLY A 32 -16.45 16.43 1.58
C GLY A 32 -16.58 14.93 1.81
N TYR A 33 -16.21 14.07 0.84
CA TYR A 33 -16.11 12.64 1.10
C TYR A 33 -15.14 12.33 2.25
N GLU A 34 -15.63 11.61 3.25
CA GLU A 34 -14.88 11.11 4.40
C GLU A 34 -14.89 9.57 4.36
N GLY A 35 -13.80 8.93 4.79
CA GLY A 35 -13.72 7.47 4.87
C GLY A 35 -12.34 6.91 4.59
N ASP A 36 -12.25 5.59 4.47
CA ASP A 36 -11.01 4.88 4.17
C ASP A 36 -10.70 4.89 2.67
N LEU A 37 -9.42 5.04 2.33
CA LEU A 37 -8.87 4.92 0.99
C LEU A 37 -7.66 3.99 1.02
N PHE A 38 -7.55 3.09 0.04
CA PHE A 38 -6.51 2.08 0.01
C PHE A 38 -5.58 2.27 -1.18
N TYR A 39 -4.27 2.32 -0.92
CA TYR A 39 -3.24 2.21 -1.97
C TYR A 39 -2.60 0.84 -1.94
N TRP A 40 -2.38 0.26 -3.11
CA TRP A 40 -1.80 -1.06 -3.26
C TRP A 40 -0.68 -1.02 -4.29
N ASP A 41 0.47 -1.60 -3.94
CA ASP A 41 1.35 -2.13 -4.97
C ASP A 41 0.71 -3.36 -5.63
N ILE A 42 1.09 -3.62 -6.88
CA ILE A 42 0.62 -4.78 -7.63
C ILE A 42 1.59 -5.93 -7.46
N ASP A 43 2.86 -5.67 -7.74
CA ASP A 43 3.88 -6.72 -7.80
C ASP A 43 4.21 -7.18 -6.38
N LYS A 44 4.22 -8.50 -6.16
CA LYS A 44 4.49 -9.18 -4.87
C LYS A 44 3.58 -8.83 -3.70
N THR A 45 2.60 -7.98 -3.93
CA THR A 45 1.59 -7.57 -2.94
C THR A 45 0.21 -8.10 -3.32
N TYR A 46 -0.17 -8.00 -4.60
CA TYR A 46 -1.37 -8.64 -5.15
C TYR A 46 -1.02 -9.84 -6.04
N LEU A 47 -0.03 -9.68 -6.93
CA LEU A 47 0.45 -10.74 -7.81
C LEU A 47 1.75 -11.35 -7.29
N ASP A 48 1.79 -12.67 -7.15
CA ASP A 48 3.00 -13.41 -6.81
C ASP A 48 3.90 -13.52 -8.06
N THR A 49 4.81 -12.57 -8.19
CA THR A 49 5.76 -12.49 -9.32
C THR A 49 7.15 -12.89 -8.85
N ASP A 50 7.42 -14.20 -8.79
CA ASP A 50 8.79 -14.69 -8.76
C ASP A 50 9.48 -14.37 -10.09
N HIS A 51 10.66 -13.77 -10.01
CA HIS A 51 11.34 -13.14 -11.14
C HIS A 51 11.73 -14.12 -12.26
N GLU A 52 10.88 -14.33 -13.25
CA GLU A 52 11.33 -14.53 -14.63
C GLU A 52 11.20 -13.20 -15.38
N SER A 53 12.36 -12.60 -15.66
CA SER A 53 12.60 -11.33 -16.35
C SER A 53 11.39 -10.61 -16.99
N VAL A 54 11.22 -9.34 -16.65
CA VAL A 54 10.26 -8.43 -17.31
C VAL A 54 10.48 -8.35 -18.84
N LEU A 55 11.70 -8.67 -19.31
CA LEU A 55 12.04 -8.83 -20.74
C LEU A 55 11.69 -10.22 -21.31
N GLY A 56 11.70 -11.28 -20.50
CA GLY A 56 11.20 -12.60 -20.84
C GLY A 56 9.67 -12.63 -20.93
N LEU A 57 8.97 -11.80 -20.15
CA LEU A 57 7.51 -11.67 -20.21
C LEU A 57 6.98 -11.08 -21.54
N VAL A 58 7.82 -10.36 -22.29
CA VAL A 58 7.47 -9.85 -23.63
C VAL A 58 7.69 -10.93 -24.70
N ALA A 59 8.55 -11.92 -24.43
CA ALA A 59 8.85 -13.03 -25.32
C ALA A 59 7.98 -14.28 -25.04
N VAL A 60 7.44 -14.42 -23.82
CA VAL A 60 6.42 -15.41 -23.49
C VAL A 60 5.07 -14.89 -23.99
N THR A 61 4.86 -15.19 -25.26
CA THR A 61 3.57 -15.23 -25.94
C THR A 61 2.43 -15.70 -25.04
N TRP A 62 1.40 -14.86 -24.86
CA TRP A 62 -0.03 -15.24 -24.74
C TRP A 62 -0.47 -16.31 -23.71
N GLU A 63 0.41 -16.80 -22.84
CA GLU A 63 0.06 -17.78 -21.82
C GLU A 63 -0.70 -17.08 -20.68
N MET A 64 -2.02 -17.15 -20.85
CA MET A 64 -3.13 -17.10 -19.91
C MET A 64 -2.97 -16.18 -18.68
N ALA A 65 -3.91 -15.23 -18.52
CA ALA A 65 -4.13 -14.50 -17.26
C ALA A 65 -4.27 -15.43 -16.02
N VAL A 66 -4.52 -16.72 -16.25
CA VAL A 66 -4.59 -17.80 -15.26
C VAL A 66 -3.23 -18.13 -14.64
N ASP A 67 -2.11 -17.90 -15.32
CA ASP A 67 -0.77 -18.27 -14.83
C ASP A 67 -0.16 -17.24 -13.88
N LYS A 68 -0.75 -16.04 -13.80
CA LYS A 68 -0.41 -15.06 -12.77
C LYS A 68 -1.04 -15.50 -11.45
N ARG A 69 -0.24 -16.16 -10.62
CA ARG A 69 -0.63 -16.53 -9.25
C ARG A 69 -0.77 -15.27 -8.42
N GLU A 70 -1.85 -15.18 -7.66
CA GLU A 70 -2.00 -14.13 -6.66
C GLU A 70 -1.30 -14.52 -5.37
N VAL A 71 -0.90 -13.51 -4.59
CA VAL A 71 -0.58 -13.71 -3.18
C VAL A 71 -1.83 -14.26 -2.48
N ALA A 72 -1.65 -15.34 -1.73
CA ALA A 72 -2.74 -16.16 -1.22
C ALA A 72 -3.88 -15.34 -0.56
N ALA A 73 -5.10 -15.52 -1.04
CA ALA A 73 -6.31 -14.84 -0.54
C ALA A 73 -6.38 -13.31 -0.66
N THR A 74 -5.51 -12.68 -1.45
CA THR A 74 -5.48 -11.22 -1.58
C THR A 74 -6.69 -10.67 -2.34
N ASP A 75 -7.18 -11.34 -3.39
CA ASP A 75 -8.47 -11.02 -4.03
C ASP A 75 -9.64 -10.93 -3.04
N VAL A 76 -9.70 -11.87 -2.08
CA VAL A 76 -10.76 -11.90 -1.06
C VAL A 76 -10.62 -10.71 -0.13
N LEU A 77 -9.39 -10.38 0.28
CA LEU A 77 -9.13 -9.22 1.12
C LEU A 77 -9.45 -7.90 0.39
N LEU A 78 -9.05 -7.74 -0.88
CA LEU A 78 -9.35 -6.57 -1.68
C LEU A 78 -10.86 -6.36 -1.84
N ARG A 79 -11.61 -7.43 -2.11
CA ARG A 79 -13.08 -7.38 -2.14
C ARG A 79 -13.68 -7.04 -0.78
N ALA A 80 -13.08 -7.51 0.32
CA ALA A 80 -13.50 -7.15 1.66
C ALA A 80 -13.25 -5.66 1.97
N LEU A 81 -12.09 -5.13 1.60
CA LEU A 81 -11.75 -3.71 1.76
C LEU A 81 -12.67 -2.82 0.94
N ARG A 82 -12.95 -3.18 -0.32
CA ARG A 82 -13.92 -2.50 -1.17
C ARG A 82 -15.27 -2.34 -0.47
N ARG A 83 -15.78 -3.42 0.15
CA ARG A 83 -17.05 -3.41 0.90
C ARG A 83 -16.98 -2.69 2.24
N GLY A 84 -15.80 -2.66 2.87
CA GLY A 84 -15.57 -2.09 4.19
C GLY A 84 -16.28 -2.81 5.34
N ALA A 85 -16.22 -2.21 6.52
CA ALA A 85 -17.10 -2.54 7.64
C ALA A 85 -18.23 -1.50 7.73
N PRO A 86 -19.52 -1.91 7.78
CA PRO A 86 -20.62 -0.98 7.88
C PRO A 86 -20.63 -0.32 9.26
N ALA A 87 -20.55 1.02 9.30
CA ALA A 87 -20.80 1.79 10.52
C ALA A 87 -22.31 1.95 10.82
N SER A 88 -23.16 1.90 9.78
CA SER A 88 -24.59 2.28 9.87
C SER A 88 -25.53 1.50 8.94
N GLY A 89 -25.07 0.43 8.27
CA GLY A 89 -25.90 -0.38 7.36
C GLY A 89 -26.00 0.14 5.92
N GLU A 90 -25.30 1.23 5.58
CA GLU A 90 -25.13 1.68 4.20
C GLU A 90 -24.12 0.81 3.44
N ILE A 91 -24.37 0.61 2.15
CA ILE A 91 -23.42 -0.05 1.25
C ILE A 91 -22.27 0.93 1.00
N TRP A 92 -21.12 0.63 1.59
CA TRP A 92 -19.91 1.41 1.41
C TRP A 92 -19.06 0.82 0.26
N SER A 93 -18.52 1.70 -0.59
CA SER A 93 -17.55 1.32 -1.62
C SER A 93 -16.27 2.12 -1.38
N ASN A 94 -15.34 1.57 -0.60
CA ASN A 94 -14.05 2.19 -0.32
C ASN A 94 -13.21 2.30 -1.60
N PRO A 95 -12.61 3.46 -1.91
CA PRO A 95 -11.70 3.60 -3.03
C PRO A 95 -10.43 2.74 -2.87
N ILE A 96 -9.99 2.12 -3.97
CA ILE A 96 -8.77 1.31 -4.08
C ILE A 96 -7.97 1.80 -5.29
N TYR A 97 -6.73 2.19 -5.03
CA TYR A 97 -5.79 2.70 -6.02
C TYR A 97 -4.56 1.79 -6.10
N PHE A 98 -4.10 1.52 -7.32
CA PHE A 98 -2.92 0.69 -7.55
C PHE A 98 -1.75 1.52 -8.12
N VAL A 99 -0.54 1.29 -7.60
CA VAL A 99 0.69 1.94 -8.08
C VAL A 99 1.76 0.88 -8.30
N SER A 100 2.06 0.56 -9.57
CA SER A 100 2.97 -0.54 -9.92
C SER A 100 4.21 -0.07 -10.66
N ALA A 101 5.38 -0.64 -10.37
CA ALA A 101 6.61 -0.40 -11.15
C ALA A 101 6.61 -1.10 -12.53
N SER A 102 5.61 -1.96 -12.81
CA SER A 102 5.45 -2.66 -14.07
C SER A 102 5.25 -1.72 -15.27
N PRO A 103 5.64 -2.17 -16.48
CA PRO A 103 5.50 -1.37 -17.69
C PRO A 103 4.04 -1.32 -18.19
N PRO A 104 3.60 -0.22 -18.87
CA PRO A 104 2.21 -0.03 -19.27
C PRO A 104 1.68 -1.10 -20.24
N GLN A 105 2.58 -1.80 -20.94
CA GLN A 105 2.22 -2.89 -21.85
C GLN A 105 1.50 -4.05 -21.13
N LEU A 106 1.69 -4.18 -19.81
CA LEU A 106 1.03 -5.20 -19.00
C LEU A 106 -0.36 -4.77 -18.49
N ARG A 107 -0.76 -3.51 -18.69
CA ARG A 107 -2.03 -2.95 -18.18
C ARG A 107 -3.21 -3.86 -18.51
N THR A 108 -3.41 -4.18 -19.79
CA THR A 108 -4.56 -4.98 -20.24
C THR A 108 -4.58 -6.39 -19.62
N VAL A 109 -3.41 -7.00 -19.39
CA VAL A 109 -3.32 -8.33 -18.77
C VAL A 109 -3.67 -8.25 -17.29
N ILE A 110 -3.16 -7.23 -16.60
CA ILE A 110 -3.42 -7.01 -15.17
C ILE A 110 -4.88 -6.66 -14.93
N GLU A 111 -5.45 -5.74 -15.72
CA GLU A 111 -6.87 -5.36 -15.60
C GLU A 111 -7.81 -6.55 -15.89
N ARG A 112 -7.47 -7.40 -16.86
CA ARG A 112 -8.21 -8.65 -17.11
C ARG A 112 -8.13 -9.62 -15.93
N LYS A 113 -6.96 -9.77 -15.30
CA LYS A 113 -6.80 -10.62 -14.12
C LYS A 113 -7.63 -10.07 -12.95
N MET A 114 -7.52 -8.78 -12.65
CA MET A 114 -8.34 -8.11 -11.64
C MET A 114 -9.83 -8.33 -11.88
N LEU A 115 -10.31 -8.23 -13.13
CA LEU A 115 -11.69 -8.52 -13.48
C LEU A 115 -12.08 -9.98 -13.19
N MET A 116 -11.23 -10.96 -13.53
CA MET A 116 -11.49 -12.38 -13.25
C MET A 116 -11.58 -12.66 -11.74
N ASP A 117 -10.83 -11.91 -10.93
CA ASP A 117 -10.79 -12.07 -9.47
C ASP A 117 -11.91 -11.29 -8.76
N GLY A 118 -12.65 -10.45 -9.50
CA GLY A 118 -13.62 -9.51 -8.97
C GLY A 118 -12.98 -8.39 -8.17
N VAL A 119 -11.72 -8.04 -8.47
CA VAL A 119 -10.99 -6.91 -7.89
C VAL A 119 -11.33 -5.65 -8.70
N GLU A 120 -12.13 -4.78 -8.09
CA GLU A 120 -12.44 -3.46 -8.63
C GLU A 120 -11.43 -2.42 -8.11
N PHE A 121 -11.07 -1.45 -8.95
CA PHE A 121 -10.16 -0.35 -8.62
C PHE A 121 -10.68 0.98 -9.16
N ASP A 122 -10.27 2.08 -8.54
CA ASP A 122 -10.66 3.44 -8.91
C ASP A 122 -9.53 4.18 -9.63
N GLY A 123 -8.29 3.72 -9.49
CA GLY A 123 -7.18 4.21 -10.29
C GLY A 123 -6.03 3.23 -10.31
N ILE A 124 -5.29 3.20 -11.42
CA ILE A 124 -4.10 2.37 -11.57
C ILE A 124 -3.01 3.14 -12.33
N THR A 125 -1.78 3.09 -11.80
CA THR A 125 -0.60 3.74 -12.38
C THR A 125 0.50 2.72 -12.70
N PHE A 126 1.09 2.85 -13.89
CA PHE A 126 2.24 2.10 -14.38
C PHE A 126 3.42 3.01 -14.71
N LYS A 127 4.63 2.46 -14.62
CA LYS A 127 5.87 3.17 -14.95
C LYS A 127 6.16 3.06 -16.43
N ASP A 128 6.09 4.14 -17.19
CA ASP A 128 6.44 4.11 -18.61
C ASP A 128 7.96 4.09 -18.82
N GLN A 129 8.51 2.88 -18.69
CA GLN A 129 9.92 2.58 -18.88
C GLN A 129 10.38 2.79 -20.34
N LEU A 130 9.49 2.61 -21.33
CA LEU A 130 9.83 2.81 -22.74
C LEU A 130 10.06 4.29 -23.05
N ALA A 131 9.25 5.19 -22.49
CA ALA A 131 9.52 6.62 -22.58
C ALA A 131 10.88 6.98 -21.97
N LEU A 132 11.26 6.39 -20.83
CA LEU A 132 12.58 6.60 -20.23
C LEU A 132 13.73 6.14 -21.13
N ILE A 133 13.58 4.99 -21.79
CA ILE A 133 14.57 4.45 -22.72
C ILE A 133 14.69 5.33 -23.97
N ARG A 134 13.57 5.76 -24.57
CA ARG A 134 13.56 6.61 -25.77
C ARG A 134 14.27 7.94 -25.55
N VAL A 135 14.23 8.46 -24.33
CA VAL A 135 14.89 9.72 -23.94
C VAL A 135 16.33 9.48 -23.44
N GLY A 136 16.83 8.23 -23.47
CA GLY A 136 18.20 7.86 -23.10
C GLY A 136 18.48 7.85 -21.59
N LYS A 137 17.44 7.79 -20.75
CA LYS A 137 17.55 7.96 -19.29
C LYS A 137 17.50 6.62 -18.52
N MET A 138 18.37 5.69 -18.90
CA MET A 138 18.41 4.32 -18.32
C MET A 138 18.68 4.29 -16.81
N ASN A 139 19.35 5.29 -16.24
CA ASN A 139 19.58 5.40 -14.80
C ASN A 139 18.27 5.57 -13.99
N ARG A 140 17.21 6.13 -14.60
CA ARG A 140 15.89 6.32 -13.96
C ARG A 140 15.05 5.05 -13.87
N LEU A 141 15.41 4.01 -14.60
CA LEU A 141 14.73 2.71 -14.51
C LEU A 141 14.82 2.15 -13.08
N ARG A 142 15.93 2.39 -12.38
CA ARG A 142 16.16 1.95 -10.98
C ARG A 142 15.61 2.91 -9.91
N ALA A 143 15.14 4.10 -10.28
CA ALA A 143 14.60 5.08 -9.34
C ALA A 143 13.14 4.76 -9.00
N HIS A 144 12.91 3.74 -8.17
CA HIS A 144 11.56 3.32 -7.76
C HIS A 144 10.94 4.32 -6.76
N VAL A 145 11.77 4.91 -5.89
CA VAL A 145 11.33 5.86 -4.85
C VAL A 145 10.62 7.07 -5.44
N ALA A 146 11.29 7.80 -6.34
CA ALA A 146 10.71 9.00 -6.94
C ALA A 146 9.50 8.69 -7.83
N TYR A 147 9.48 7.52 -8.49
CA TYR A 147 8.36 7.08 -9.30
C TYR A 147 7.09 6.89 -8.48
N LYS A 148 7.11 5.99 -7.47
CA LYS A 148 5.92 5.67 -6.67
C LYS A 148 5.47 6.90 -5.88
N LEU A 149 6.40 7.69 -5.33
CA LEU A 149 6.07 8.97 -4.68
C LEU A 149 5.37 9.95 -5.62
N SER A 150 5.85 10.10 -6.86
CA SER A 150 5.19 10.97 -7.85
C SER A 150 3.76 10.51 -8.13
N ALA A 151 3.55 9.20 -8.30
CA ALA A 151 2.23 8.63 -8.55
C ALA A 151 1.27 8.87 -7.37
N LEU A 152 1.71 8.58 -6.15
CA LEU A 152 0.93 8.82 -4.92
C LEU A 152 0.56 10.30 -4.77
N LEU A 153 1.50 11.21 -4.97
CA LEU A 153 1.26 12.66 -4.86
C LEU A 153 0.33 13.19 -5.95
N LEU A 154 0.39 12.63 -7.17
CA LEU A 154 -0.54 13.00 -8.23
C LEU A 154 -1.97 12.55 -7.91
N TYR A 155 -2.16 11.35 -7.38
CA TYR A 155 -3.48 10.96 -6.85
C TYR A 155 -3.90 11.86 -5.70
N ARG A 156 -3.00 12.16 -4.76
CA ARG A 156 -3.32 12.99 -3.60
C ARG A 156 -3.84 14.38 -3.97
N ARG A 157 -3.40 14.96 -5.10
CA ARG A 157 -3.91 16.25 -5.62
C ARG A 157 -5.36 16.19 -6.10
N GLU A 158 -5.84 15.02 -6.47
CA GLU A 158 -7.19 14.80 -7.01
C GLU A 158 -8.16 14.24 -5.95
N LEU A 159 -7.61 13.68 -4.88
CA LEU A 159 -8.38 13.03 -3.84
C LEU A 159 -8.80 14.01 -2.71
N PRO A 160 -9.88 13.73 -1.96
CA PRO A 160 -10.32 14.54 -0.80
C PRO A 160 -9.37 14.45 0.40
N TRP A 161 -9.00 15.57 1.01
CA TRP A 161 -8.07 15.64 2.17
C TRP A 161 -8.69 15.26 3.52
N THR A 162 -9.92 14.74 3.49
CA THR A 162 -10.71 14.30 4.64
C THR A 162 -10.78 12.77 4.77
N VAL A 163 -10.02 12.05 3.95
CA VAL A 163 -9.93 10.58 3.97
C VAL A 163 -8.83 10.10 4.90
N ARG A 164 -8.92 8.83 5.30
CA ARG A 164 -7.82 8.10 5.93
C ARG A 164 -7.26 7.07 4.99
N GLU A 165 -5.93 7.04 4.86
CA GLU A 165 -5.23 6.24 3.86
C GLU A 165 -4.56 5.03 4.51
N THR A 166 -4.61 3.90 3.81
CA THR A 166 -3.91 2.69 4.20
C THR A 166 -3.16 2.15 2.98
N LEU A 167 -1.85 1.96 3.12
CA LEU A 167 -0.96 1.61 2.02
C LEU A 167 -0.47 0.17 2.18
N PHE A 168 -0.46 -0.58 1.08
CA PHE A 168 -0.02 -1.97 1.01
C PHE A 168 1.09 -2.12 -0.01
N GLY A 169 2.21 -2.69 0.40
CA GLY A 169 3.35 -2.96 -0.47
C GLY A 169 4.20 -4.11 0.05
N ASP A 170 5.43 -4.21 -0.41
CA ASP A 170 6.30 -5.36 -0.11
C ASP A 170 7.75 -4.98 0.24
N ASP A 171 8.51 -5.98 0.70
CA ASP A 171 9.90 -5.82 1.13
C ASP A 171 10.96 -5.89 0.01
N SER A 172 10.52 -5.93 -1.26
CA SER A 172 11.40 -6.07 -2.42
C SER A 172 11.85 -4.74 -3.04
N GLU A 173 10.98 -3.73 -3.14
CA GLU A 173 11.21 -2.52 -3.93
C GLU A 173 11.58 -1.25 -3.15
N SER A 174 11.35 -1.23 -1.83
CA SER A 174 11.46 -0.09 -0.88
C SER A 174 10.14 0.57 -0.49
N ASP A 175 9.01 -0.15 -0.52
CA ASP A 175 7.70 0.42 -0.22
C ASP A 175 7.58 1.01 1.18
N ALA A 176 8.21 0.37 2.19
CA ALA A 176 8.28 0.94 3.53
C ALA A 176 8.83 2.38 3.52
N LEU A 177 9.90 2.64 2.78
CA LEU A 177 10.49 3.96 2.65
C LEU A 177 9.61 4.91 1.84
N ILE A 178 9.04 4.44 0.74
CA ILE A 178 8.18 5.25 -0.12
C ILE A 178 6.95 5.71 0.64
N TYR A 179 6.29 4.81 1.36
CA TYR A 179 5.07 5.13 2.10
C TYR A 179 5.36 5.95 3.36
N GLY A 180 6.48 5.71 4.04
CA GLY A 180 6.90 6.58 5.14
C GLY A 180 7.20 8.02 4.68
N LEU A 181 7.93 8.17 3.57
CA LEU A 181 8.19 9.48 2.98
C LEU A 181 6.89 10.14 2.54
N TYR A 182 5.98 9.40 1.91
CA TYR A 182 4.68 9.91 1.53
C TYR A 182 3.86 10.38 2.74
N ALA A 183 3.83 9.61 3.83
CA ALA A 183 3.14 9.99 5.08
C ALA A 183 3.70 11.30 5.66
N ASP A 184 5.04 11.43 5.75
CA ASP A 184 5.69 12.65 6.22
C ASP A 184 5.52 13.83 5.26
N ILE A 185 5.40 13.54 3.96
CA ILE A 185 5.02 14.54 2.98
C ILE A 185 3.56 14.95 3.27
N VAL A 186 2.54 14.13 3.15
CA VAL A 186 1.15 14.63 3.29
C VAL A 186 0.85 15.28 4.65
N ALA A 187 1.53 14.89 5.72
CA ALA A 187 1.43 15.53 7.04
C ALA A 187 2.15 16.89 7.17
N GLY A 188 2.94 17.29 6.16
CA GLY A 188 3.64 18.58 6.12
C GLY A 188 5.00 18.60 6.81
N ARG A 189 5.44 17.47 7.39
CA ARG A 189 6.73 17.35 8.10
C ARG A 189 7.94 17.38 7.17
N LEU A 190 7.79 16.86 5.95
CA LEU A 190 8.87 16.76 4.96
C LEU A 190 8.58 17.60 3.70
N ARG A 191 9.24 18.75 3.57
CA ARG A 191 9.02 19.74 2.50
C ARG A 191 10.31 20.40 2.01
N GLY A 192 10.22 21.07 0.87
CA GLY A 192 11.26 21.98 0.35
C GLY A 192 12.63 21.32 0.21
N ASP A 193 13.68 22.05 0.56
CA ASP A 193 15.07 21.63 0.37
C ASP A 193 15.40 20.33 1.13
N VAL A 194 14.79 20.12 2.31
CA VAL A 194 14.98 18.90 3.11
C VAL A 194 14.38 17.68 2.41
N LEU A 195 13.20 17.84 1.78
CA LEU A 195 12.60 16.80 0.96
C LEU A 195 13.49 16.47 -0.25
N GLU A 196 13.95 17.49 -1.00
CA GLU A 196 14.82 17.26 -2.16
C GLU A 196 16.12 16.53 -1.76
N ALA A 197 16.79 17.00 -0.70
CA ALA A 197 18.01 16.39 -0.19
C ALA A 197 17.77 14.94 0.29
N THR A 198 16.65 14.69 0.95
CA THR A 198 16.23 13.35 1.40
C THR A 198 16.00 12.42 0.21
N LEU A 199 15.31 12.87 -0.84
CA LEU A 199 15.09 12.06 -2.05
C LEU A 199 16.41 11.71 -2.74
N ARG A 200 17.32 12.68 -2.87
CA ARG A 200 18.64 12.47 -3.47
C ARG A 200 19.49 11.50 -2.67
N LYS A 201 19.48 11.61 -1.34
CA LYS A 201 20.12 10.66 -0.42
C LYS A 201 19.62 9.23 -0.64
N ASN A 202 18.34 9.07 -0.96
CA ASN A 202 17.71 7.78 -1.21
C ASN A 202 17.69 7.38 -2.71
N GLY A 203 18.59 7.95 -3.51
CA GLY A 203 18.84 7.50 -4.89
C GLY A 203 17.95 8.11 -5.97
N ALA A 204 17.13 9.12 -5.65
CA ALA A 204 16.44 9.91 -6.67
C ALA A 204 17.44 10.79 -7.44
N LEU A 205 17.25 10.90 -8.75
CA LEU A 205 18.02 11.87 -9.55
C LEU A 205 17.59 13.30 -9.21
N PRO A 206 18.48 14.31 -9.36
CA PRO A 206 18.19 15.69 -8.99
C PRO A 206 16.87 16.22 -9.58
N GLU A 207 16.64 15.98 -10.87
CA GLU A 207 15.40 16.35 -11.57
C GLU A 207 14.11 15.69 -11.04
N ASP A 208 14.20 14.44 -10.56
CA ASP A 208 13.06 13.67 -10.08
C ASP A 208 12.77 14.08 -8.64
N ALA A 209 13.82 14.36 -7.87
CA ALA A 209 13.71 14.95 -6.53
C ALA A 209 13.06 16.34 -6.59
N LEU A 210 13.48 17.18 -7.53
CA LEU A 210 12.86 18.49 -7.78
C LEU A 210 11.39 18.33 -8.18
N TYR A 211 11.08 17.42 -9.10
CA TYR A 211 9.69 17.19 -9.53
C TYR A 211 8.78 16.76 -8.37
N VAL A 212 9.22 15.81 -7.53
CA VAL A 212 8.46 15.39 -6.34
C VAL A 212 8.31 16.53 -5.34
N THR A 213 9.36 17.35 -5.15
CA THR A 213 9.31 18.51 -4.26
C THR A 213 8.32 19.56 -4.76
N ASP A 214 8.29 19.83 -6.06
CA ASP A 214 7.32 20.72 -6.71
C ASP A 214 5.90 20.16 -6.67
N LEU A 215 5.73 18.82 -6.72
CA LEU A 215 4.42 18.20 -6.51
C LEU A 215 3.91 18.45 -5.10
N ALA A 216 4.76 18.26 -4.09
CA ALA A 216 4.43 18.51 -2.69
C ALA A 216 4.23 20.00 -2.36
N ALA A 217 4.83 20.90 -3.15
CA ALA A 217 4.72 22.33 -2.96
C ALA A 217 3.25 22.81 -3.09
N GLY A 218 2.77 23.53 -2.08
CA GLY A 218 1.43 24.10 -2.06
C GLY A 218 0.31 23.10 -1.78
N MET A 219 0.62 21.83 -1.51
CA MET A 219 -0.37 20.90 -0.97
C MET A 219 -0.77 21.31 0.46
N PRO A 220 -2.03 21.04 0.88
CA PRO A 220 -2.41 21.04 2.29
C PRO A 220 -1.53 20.11 3.13
N SER A 221 -1.72 20.15 4.45
CA SER A 221 -1.01 19.29 5.39
C SER A 221 -2.01 18.68 6.35
N GLU A 222 -2.11 17.35 6.35
CA GLU A 222 -3.02 16.57 7.20
C GLU A 222 -2.40 15.21 7.50
N GLU A 223 -2.68 14.65 8.68
CA GLU A 223 -2.30 13.28 9.04
C GLU A 223 -3.23 12.28 8.35
N LEU A 224 -2.96 12.00 7.07
CA LEU A 224 -3.84 11.15 6.26
C LEU A 224 -3.54 9.66 6.41
N VAL A 225 -2.28 9.29 6.64
CA VAL A 225 -1.86 7.87 6.61
C VAL A 225 -2.04 7.24 7.98
N ASP A 226 -3.00 6.32 8.08
CA ASP A 226 -3.26 5.56 9.32
C ASP A 226 -2.32 4.35 9.45
N ARG A 227 -2.08 3.67 8.33
CA ARG A 227 -1.35 2.39 8.35
C ARG A 227 -0.62 2.08 7.05
N ILE A 228 0.52 1.41 7.20
CA ILE A 228 1.36 0.88 6.13
C ILE A 228 1.55 -0.62 6.36
N TYR A 229 1.07 -1.46 5.45
CA TYR A 229 1.29 -2.90 5.47
C TYR A 229 2.42 -3.27 4.51
N ILE A 230 3.40 -4.02 5.00
CA ILE A 230 4.53 -4.50 4.21
C ILE A 230 4.55 -6.03 4.23
N HIS A 231 4.30 -6.63 3.09
CA HIS A 231 4.38 -8.07 2.90
C HIS A 231 5.84 -8.53 2.85
N LEU A 232 6.18 -9.51 3.68
CA LEU A 232 7.54 -10.03 3.82
C LEU A 232 7.79 -11.21 2.87
N THR A 233 8.23 -10.92 1.64
CA THR A 233 8.50 -11.95 0.62
C THR A 233 9.93 -12.48 0.64
N ARG A 234 10.89 -11.70 1.15
CA ARG A 234 12.33 -12.02 1.05
C ARG A 234 12.95 -12.53 2.35
N GLY A 235 12.14 -12.96 3.32
CA GLY A 235 12.62 -13.46 4.61
C GLY A 235 13.44 -12.43 5.40
N ARG A 236 13.24 -11.11 5.13
CA ARG A 236 13.89 -10.07 5.93
C ARG A 236 13.43 -10.18 7.38
N PRO A 237 14.34 -10.06 8.37
CA PRO A 237 13.94 -10.20 9.76
C PRO A 237 12.92 -9.13 10.18
N LYS A 238 11.80 -9.56 10.78
CA LYS A 238 10.70 -8.70 11.25
C LYS A 238 11.17 -7.52 12.11
N HIS A 239 12.16 -7.74 12.98
CA HIS A 239 12.71 -6.71 13.89
C HIS A 239 13.32 -5.51 13.17
N THR A 240 13.69 -5.64 11.89
CA THR A 240 14.22 -4.53 11.10
C THR A 240 13.19 -3.40 10.92
N TYR A 241 11.90 -3.73 11.05
CA TYR A 241 10.78 -2.82 10.91
C TYR A 241 10.34 -2.14 12.22
N ALA A 242 10.87 -2.54 13.38
CA ALA A 242 10.50 -1.92 14.66
C ALA A 242 10.73 -0.39 14.69
N ARG A 243 11.74 0.08 13.95
CA ARG A 243 12.09 1.50 13.80
C ARG A 243 11.04 2.37 13.13
N TRP A 244 10.04 1.78 12.48
CA TRP A 244 8.95 2.51 11.83
C TRP A 244 7.78 2.74 12.78
N GLY A 245 7.84 2.22 14.02
CA GLY A 245 6.75 2.31 14.99
C GLY A 245 5.52 1.51 14.58
N SER A 246 4.40 1.76 15.27
CA SER A 246 3.15 1.01 15.09
C SER A 246 2.42 1.29 13.77
N ILE A 247 2.75 2.37 13.06
CA ILE A 247 2.12 2.71 11.77
C ILE A 247 2.46 1.69 10.68
N LEU A 248 3.63 1.04 10.75
CA LEU A 248 4.03 0.02 9.80
C LEU A 248 3.81 -1.38 10.38
N VAL A 249 3.00 -2.18 9.70
CA VAL A 249 2.70 -3.58 10.04
C VAL A 249 3.42 -4.51 9.07
N PRO A 250 4.54 -5.13 9.48
CA PRO A 250 5.16 -6.18 8.69
C PRO A 250 4.31 -7.46 8.80
N HIS A 251 3.94 -8.07 7.68
CA HIS A 251 3.11 -9.28 7.67
C HIS A 251 3.64 -10.35 6.71
N GLU A 252 3.52 -11.61 7.09
CA GLU A 252 4.00 -12.76 6.31
C GLU A 252 2.93 -13.35 5.40
N ASP A 253 1.66 -13.05 5.66
CA ASP A 253 0.55 -13.52 4.85
C ASP A 253 -0.65 -12.57 4.93
N THR A 254 -1.64 -12.80 4.07
CA THR A 254 -2.86 -12.01 3.98
C THR A 254 -3.73 -12.11 5.24
N LEU A 255 -3.64 -13.21 5.99
CA LEU A 255 -4.42 -13.39 7.23
C LEU A 255 -3.96 -12.45 8.33
N GLN A 256 -2.65 -12.24 8.47
CA GLN A 256 -2.08 -11.27 9.41
C GLN A 256 -2.53 -9.83 9.08
N ALA A 257 -2.57 -9.47 7.79
CA ALA A 257 -3.11 -8.20 7.37
C ALA A 257 -4.61 -8.11 7.70
N ALA A 258 -5.39 -9.14 7.36
CA ALA A 258 -6.83 -9.17 7.56
C ALA A 258 -7.25 -9.04 9.04
N VAL A 259 -6.58 -9.74 9.97
CA VAL A 259 -6.93 -9.63 11.40
C VAL A 259 -6.59 -8.25 11.96
N THR A 260 -5.53 -7.63 11.49
CA THR A 260 -5.18 -6.25 11.87
C THR A 260 -6.21 -5.26 11.33
N LEU A 261 -6.62 -5.40 10.07
CA LEU A 261 -7.68 -4.58 9.45
C LEU A 261 -9.04 -4.78 10.14
N LEU A 262 -9.31 -5.98 10.66
CA LEU A 262 -10.50 -6.23 11.48
C LEU A 262 -10.42 -5.54 12.85
N ASP A 263 -9.23 -5.55 13.47
CA ASP A 263 -8.99 -4.85 14.74
C ASP A 263 -9.25 -3.35 14.60
N GLU A 264 -8.87 -2.79 13.45
CA GLU A 264 -9.07 -1.38 13.06
C GLU A 264 -10.49 -1.08 12.57
N GLY A 265 -11.35 -2.08 12.42
CA GLY A 265 -12.71 -1.92 11.92
C GLY A 265 -12.80 -1.58 10.43
N LYS A 266 -11.77 -1.88 9.63
CA LYS A 266 -11.75 -1.68 8.17
C LYS A 266 -12.41 -2.82 7.40
N ILE A 267 -12.50 -4.02 7.99
CA ILE A 267 -13.23 -5.16 7.44
C ILE A 267 -14.17 -5.80 8.47
N ARG A 268 -15.15 -6.57 7.99
CA ARG A 268 -16.11 -7.30 8.84
C ARG A 268 -15.53 -8.62 9.37
N PRO A 269 -16.03 -9.13 10.51
CA PRO A 269 -15.70 -10.48 11.00
C PRO A 269 -15.85 -11.59 9.95
N GLY A 270 -16.94 -11.57 9.17
CA GLY A 270 -17.17 -12.54 8.10
C GLY A 270 -16.12 -12.48 6.98
N ALA A 271 -15.53 -11.30 6.71
CA ALA A 271 -14.46 -11.19 5.72
C ALA A 271 -13.18 -11.89 6.19
N LEU A 272 -12.87 -11.87 7.49
CA LEU A 272 -11.73 -12.63 8.02
C LEU A 272 -11.94 -14.13 7.84
N VAL A 273 -13.16 -14.62 8.04
CA VAL A 273 -13.54 -16.02 7.79
C VAL A 273 -13.35 -16.37 6.31
N GLU A 274 -13.81 -15.52 5.40
CA GLU A 274 -13.63 -15.70 3.94
C GLU A 274 -12.15 -15.78 3.56
N VAL A 275 -11.31 -14.87 4.07
CA VAL A 275 -9.85 -14.88 3.86
C VAL A 275 -9.22 -16.15 4.42
N THR A 276 -9.58 -16.54 5.64
CA THR A 276 -9.05 -17.74 6.30
C THR A 276 -9.39 -19.00 5.50
N ARG A 277 -10.65 -19.13 5.08
CA ARG A 277 -11.12 -20.23 4.24
C ARG A 277 -10.35 -20.29 2.93
N ALA A 278 -10.23 -19.16 2.25
CA ALA A 278 -9.49 -19.06 1.02
C ALA A 278 -8.03 -19.49 1.15
N MET A 279 -7.37 -19.16 2.27
CA MET A 279 -6.00 -19.62 2.53
C MET A 279 -5.92 -21.14 2.72
N ILE A 280 -6.87 -21.76 3.41
CA ILE A 280 -6.89 -23.22 3.62
C ILE A 280 -7.22 -23.94 2.31
N GLU A 281 -8.33 -23.56 1.66
CA GLU A 281 -8.90 -24.30 0.53
C GLU A 281 -8.13 -24.09 -0.79
N ARG A 282 -7.63 -22.87 -1.05
CA ARG A 282 -6.99 -22.54 -2.33
C ARG A 282 -5.46 -22.60 -2.28
N HIS A 283 -4.87 -22.58 -1.09
CA HIS A 283 -3.42 -22.49 -0.92
C HIS A 283 -2.84 -23.57 0.01
N ASP A 284 -3.61 -24.64 0.27
CA ASP A 284 -3.21 -25.86 1.00
C ASP A 284 -2.55 -25.60 2.37
N ARG A 285 -2.97 -24.52 3.04
CA ARG A 285 -2.50 -24.17 4.38
C ARG A 285 -3.23 -25.01 5.42
N GLY A 286 -2.47 -25.68 6.29
CA GLY A 286 -3.05 -26.40 7.42
C GLY A 286 -3.63 -25.46 8.49
N SER A 287 -4.67 -25.89 9.21
CA SER A 287 -5.28 -25.10 10.30
C SER A 287 -4.28 -24.71 11.40
N ALA A 288 -3.23 -25.51 11.62
CA ALA A 288 -2.16 -25.18 12.57
C ALA A 288 -1.32 -23.97 12.12
N GLU A 289 -1.11 -23.81 10.81
CA GLU A 289 -0.38 -22.67 10.25
C GLU A 289 -1.22 -21.40 10.29
N VAL A 290 -2.52 -21.52 10.03
CA VAL A 290 -3.51 -20.45 10.25
C VAL A 290 -3.46 -19.95 11.69
N LEU A 291 -3.50 -20.85 12.67
CA LEU A 291 -3.38 -20.45 14.08
C LEU A 291 -2.06 -19.76 14.37
N ARG A 292 -0.95 -20.34 13.94
CA ARG A 292 0.38 -19.76 14.15
C ARG A 292 0.46 -18.34 13.60
N SER A 293 -0.09 -18.11 12.41
CA SER A 293 -0.14 -16.81 11.76
C SER A 293 -0.97 -15.79 12.56
N LEU A 294 -2.16 -16.18 13.04
CA LEU A 294 -3.03 -15.33 13.86
C LEU A 294 -2.39 -14.94 15.19
N PHE A 295 -1.78 -15.89 15.89
CA PHE A 295 -1.12 -15.60 17.18
C PHE A 295 0.16 -14.78 16.99
N ASP A 296 0.96 -15.02 15.94
CA ASP A 296 2.19 -14.25 15.68
C ASP A 296 1.93 -12.74 15.59
N VAL A 297 0.85 -12.31 14.92
CA VAL A 297 0.55 -10.88 14.78
C VAL A 297 -0.02 -10.25 16.06
N VAL A 298 -0.71 -11.04 16.90
CA VAL A 298 -1.17 -10.62 18.23
C VAL A 298 -0.01 -10.53 19.21
N ASP A 299 0.88 -11.52 19.25
CA ASP A 299 2.06 -11.54 20.11
C ASP A 299 3.01 -10.39 19.78
N ARG A 300 3.06 -9.98 18.51
CA ARG A 300 3.80 -8.78 18.05
C ARG A 300 3.09 -7.46 18.34
N GLY A 301 1.89 -7.48 18.91
CA GLY A 301 1.14 -6.30 19.32
C GLY A 301 0.47 -5.52 18.20
N TYR A 302 0.35 -6.08 16.98
CA TYR A 302 -0.31 -5.41 15.85
C TYR A 302 -1.82 -5.65 15.82
N ALA A 303 -2.32 -6.70 16.47
CA ALA A 303 -3.74 -6.93 16.68
C ALA A 303 -4.02 -7.27 18.15
N ARG A 304 -5.20 -6.92 18.65
CA ARG A 304 -5.57 -7.25 20.05
C ARG A 304 -6.04 -8.69 20.13
N LEU A 305 -5.72 -9.36 21.24
CA LEU A 305 -6.26 -10.69 21.54
C LEU A 305 -7.79 -10.69 21.56
N SER A 306 -8.41 -9.62 22.06
CA SER A 306 -9.87 -9.43 22.03
C SER A 306 -10.46 -9.45 20.62
N THR A 307 -9.68 -9.10 19.59
CA THR A 307 -10.13 -9.22 18.20
C THR A 307 -10.20 -10.67 17.75
N LEU A 308 -9.23 -11.50 18.14
CA LEU A 308 -9.30 -12.95 17.88
C LEU A 308 -10.47 -13.61 18.63
N GLU A 309 -10.73 -13.21 19.87
CA GLU A 309 -11.86 -13.74 20.65
C GLU A 309 -13.20 -13.50 19.96
N ARG A 310 -13.42 -12.28 19.43
CA ARG A 310 -14.66 -11.91 18.72
C ARG A 310 -14.96 -12.79 17.51
N VAL A 311 -13.93 -13.32 16.86
CA VAL A 311 -14.05 -14.14 15.64
C VAL A 311 -13.82 -15.62 15.88
N TRP A 312 -13.40 -16.00 17.09
CA TRP A 312 -13.04 -17.38 17.40
C TRP A 312 -14.19 -18.35 17.18
N ASP A 313 -15.39 -17.97 17.62
CA ASP A 313 -16.60 -18.77 17.44
C ASP A 313 -16.98 -18.92 15.97
N LEU A 314 -16.77 -17.87 15.17
CA LEU A 314 -17.02 -17.92 13.73
C LEU A 314 -16.03 -18.87 13.04
N LEU A 315 -14.73 -18.77 13.37
CA LEU A 315 -13.70 -19.64 12.82
C LEU A 315 -13.93 -21.11 13.21
N ARG A 316 -14.39 -21.37 14.44
CA ARG A 316 -14.75 -22.73 14.91
C ARG A 316 -15.99 -23.27 14.23
N ALA A 317 -17.05 -22.48 14.12
CA ALA A 317 -18.29 -22.89 13.46
C ALA A 317 -18.03 -23.32 12.00
N GLU A 318 -17.09 -22.65 11.34
CA GLU A 318 -16.67 -22.94 9.97
C GLU A 318 -15.56 -23.99 9.85
N ARG A 319 -15.13 -24.59 10.98
CA ARG A 319 -14.07 -25.62 11.06
C ARG A 319 -12.73 -25.17 10.47
N LEU A 320 -12.44 -23.87 10.56
CA LEU A 320 -11.19 -23.29 10.05
C LEU A 320 -10.05 -23.35 11.07
N VAL A 321 -10.38 -23.58 12.35
CA VAL A 321 -9.45 -23.81 13.44
C VAL A 321 -9.79 -25.12 14.18
N PRO A 322 -8.83 -25.78 14.83
CA PRO A 322 -9.07 -27.02 15.58
C PRO A 322 -10.11 -26.86 16.70
N GLU A 323 -11.07 -27.78 16.77
CA GLU A 323 -12.14 -27.76 17.79
C GLU A 323 -11.61 -27.95 19.23
N SER A 324 -10.44 -28.59 19.38
CA SER A 324 -9.83 -28.90 20.67
C SER A 324 -9.20 -27.69 21.37
N LEU A 325 -9.13 -26.53 20.71
CA LEU A 325 -8.43 -25.36 21.23
C LEU A 325 -9.42 -24.31 21.75
N SER A 326 -9.24 -23.89 23.01
CA SER A 326 -9.99 -22.79 23.61
C SER A 326 -9.06 -21.61 23.87
N LEU A 327 -9.45 -20.41 23.41
CA LEU A 327 -8.81 -19.17 23.84
C LEU A 327 -9.19 -18.86 25.30
N ARG A 328 -8.20 -18.56 26.13
CA ARG A 328 -8.37 -18.01 27.48
C ARG A 328 -7.33 -16.92 27.72
N THR A 329 -7.75 -15.78 28.24
CA THR A 329 -6.87 -14.66 28.57
C THR A 329 -6.21 -14.81 29.94
N SER A 330 -4.95 -14.38 30.04
CA SER A 330 -4.44 -13.70 31.24
C SER A 330 -4.24 -12.23 30.89
N GLU A 331 -4.78 -11.31 31.68
CA GLU A 331 -4.55 -9.88 31.49
C GLU A 331 -3.05 -9.57 31.59
N GLY A 332 -2.47 -9.12 30.48
CA GLY A 332 -1.12 -8.59 30.42
C GLY A 332 -1.13 -7.32 29.57
N PRO A 333 -0.54 -6.22 30.03
CA PRO A 333 -0.47 -5.00 29.24
C PRO A 333 0.47 -5.25 28.04
N GLY A 334 -0.09 -5.29 26.83
CA GLY A 334 0.70 -5.25 25.60
C GLY A 334 1.37 -3.88 25.50
N GLU A 335 2.70 -3.86 25.52
CA GLU A 335 3.47 -2.63 25.40
C GLU A 335 3.38 -2.12 23.96
N VAL A 336 2.69 -1.00 23.76
CA VAL A 336 2.58 -0.34 22.46
C VAL A 336 3.95 0.22 22.09
N ALA A 337 4.50 -0.22 20.96
CA ALA A 337 5.77 0.28 20.44
C ALA A 337 5.72 1.82 20.34
N ARG A 338 6.50 2.50 21.18
CA ARG A 338 6.62 3.96 21.16
C ARG A 338 7.50 4.38 20.00
N HIS A 339 7.02 5.36 19.24
CA HIS A 339 7.77 5.97 18.16
C HIS A 339 8.68 7.08 18.71
N ASP A 340 9.97 7.05 18.35
CA ASP A 340 10.90 8.13 18.62
C ASP A 340 10.87 9.13 17.46
N GLY A 341 10.22 10.27 17.68
CA GLY A 341 10.26 11.45 16.79
C GLY A 341 8.94 11.77 16.08
N ASP A 342 8.90 12.91 15.40
CA ASP A 342 7.72 13.39 14.68
C ASP A 342 7.52 12.70 13.31
N PHE A 343 8.57 12.07 12.75
CA PHE A 343 8.56 11.50 11.39
C PHE A 343 8.23 10.01 11.38
N VAL A 344 7.33 9.57 10.49
CA VAL A 344 7.12 8.14 10.20
C VAL A 344 8.38 7.51 9.60
N THR A 345 9.12 8.27 8.79
CA THR A 345 10.36 7.82 8.16
C THR A 345 11.50 7.79 9.18
N PRO A 346 12.21 6.66 9.35
CA PRO A 346 13.35 6.58 10.25
C PRO A 346 14.43 7.60 9.88
N ILE A 347 14.93 8.34 10.87
CA ILE A 347 15.89 9.45 10.74
C ILE A 347 17.08 9.11 9.83
N ARG A 348 17.56 7.86 9.85
CA ARG A 348 18.68 7.42 8.99
C ARG A 348 18.45 7.69 7.49
N TYR A 349 17.20 7.74 7.04
CA TYR A 349 16.83 7.99 5.66
C TYR A 349 16.65 9.48 5.36
N LEU A 350 16.41 10.31 6.37
CA LEU A 350 16.18 11.74 6.22
C LEU A 350 17.51 12.51 6.11
N ALA A 351 17.50 13.62 5.38
CA ALA A 351 18.62 14.56 5.29
C ALA A 351 18.35 15.77 6.20
N LEU A 352 18.24 15.52 7.51
CA LEU A 352 18.03 16.51 8.56
C LEU A 352 19.35 17.13 9.06
#